data_AF-A0A7W0VEZ4-F1
#
_entry.id   AF-A0A7W0VEZ4-F1
#
_cell.length_a   1.000
_cell.length_b   1.000
_cell.length_c   1.000
_cell.angle_alpha   90.00
_cell.angle_beta   90.00
_cell.angle_gamma   90.00
#
_symmetry.space_group_name_H-M   'P 1'
#
loop_
_entity.id
_entity.type
_entity.pdbx_description
1 polymer ?
#
loop_
_entity_poly.entity_id
_entity_poly.type
_entity_poly.pdbx_seq_one_letter_code
_entity_poly.pdbx_strand_id
1 'polypeptide(L)'
;SEVVRRGALYATATVSLGLEVISRGDLERAKSGLGSIGLSRLFRVGYTVTTKIARLAQALAARSVTAGSPAKELVAGLCSPRPLFSRVADEPPTTGMRPFESQADLRRAGEILTALTLRIALVEGLGVDVIAAGQAPEPRPNLDDHIRTALARAVAGGELRGEALSQAELTRMRDQGMKDGRLTPAARAAALDAIRSRLGEAQLSVTGAMVGKLVDGWLADLEQILGAVKDEEIDPRFVEGVLVEVRRS
;
A
#
# COMPACT_ATOMS: atom_id res chain seq x y z
N SER A 1 35.59 11.20 1.79
CA SER A 1 34.34 11.97 1.85
C SER A 1 33.15 11.02 1.86
N GLU A 2 32.16 11.27 2.73
CA GLU A 2 30.93 10.47 2.86
C GLU A 2 30.16 10.31 1.54
N VAL A 3 30.20 11.33 0.67
CA VAL A 3 29.57 11.32 -0.66
C VAL A 3 30.16 10.23 -1.56
N VAL A 4 31.48 10.08 -1.55
CA VAL A 4 32.17 9.05 -2.34
C VAL A 4 31.82 7.66 -1.83
N ARG A 5 31.75 7.48 -0.50
CA ARG A 5 31.35 6.20 0.12
C ARG A 5 29.93 5.80 -0.30
N ARG A 6 28.98 6.73 -0.22
CA ARG A 6 27.59 6.48 -0.66
C ARG A 6 27.49 6.19 -2.15
N GLY A 7 28.26 6.90 -2.98
CA GLY A 7 28.35 6.65 -4.42
C GLY A 7 28.89 5.25 -4.73
N ALA A 8 29.95 4.82 -4.05
CA ALA A 8 30.52 3.49 -4.19
C ALA A 8 29.54 2.40 -3.75
N LEU A 9 28.86 2.57 -2.61
CA LEU A 9 27.84 1.62 -2.13
C LEU A 9 26.70 1.46 -3.14
N TYR A 10 26.18 2.56 -3.68
CA TYR A 10 25.15 2.53 -4.71
C TYR A 10 25.63 1.81 -5.98
N ALA A 11 26.85 2.12 -6.46
CA ALA A 11 27.42 1.50 -7.65
C ALA A 11 27.61 -0.01 -7.47
N THR A 12 28.16 -0.43 -6.33
CA THR A 12 28.35 -1.84 -6.00
C THR A 12 27.01 -2.58 -5.94
N ALA A 13 26.02 -2.05 -5.21
CA ALA A 13 24.70 -2.64 -5.12
C ALA A 13 24.02 -2.77 -6.50
N THR A 14 24.15 -1.74 -7.33
CA THR A 14 23.60 -1.74 -8.70
C THR A 14 24.28 -2.78 -9.60
N VAL A 15 25.61 -2.94 -9.49
CA VAL A 15 26.34 -4.00 -10.21
C VAL A 15 25.92 -5.38 -9.74
N SER A 16 25.84 -5.60 -8.42
CA SER A 16 25.40 -6.86 -7.83
C SER A 16 23.99 -7.24 -8.29
N LEU A 17 23.06 -6.28 -8.28
CA LEU A 17 21.70 -6.46 -8.79
C LEU A 17 21.71 -6.82 -10.29
N GLY A 18 22.53 -6.14 -11.09
CA GLY A 18 22.69 -6.45 -12.50
C GLY A 18 23.19 -7.88 -12.73
N LEU A 19 24.14 -8.33 -11.91
CA LEU A 19 24.66 -9.69 -11.95
C LEU A 19 23.58 -10.72 -11.56
N GLU A 20 22.83 -10.47 -10.50
CA GLU A 20 21.75 -11.34 -10.06
C GLU A 20 20.66 -11.47 -11.14
N VAL A 21 20.30 -10.37 -11.81
CA VAL A 21 19.31 -10.34 -12.90
C VAL A 21 19.73 -11.23 -14.07
N ILE A 22 21.00 -11.14 -14.49
CA ILE A 22 21.47 -11.95 -15.63
C ILE A 22 21.67 -13.41 -15.25
N SER A 23 22.10 -13.70 -14.01
CA SER A 23 22.34 -15.07 -13.55
C SER A 23 21.06 -15.77 -13.13
N ARG A 24 19.98 -15.01 -12.87
CA ARG A 24 18.70 -15.49 -12.34
C ARG A 24 18.87 -16.25 -11.01
N GLY A 25 19.80 -15.80 -10.18
CA GLY A 25 20.12 -16.41 -8.89
C GLY A 25 21.04 -17.64 -8.97
N ASP A 26 21.49 -18.04 -10.16
CA ASP A 26 22.46 -19.13 -10.32
C ASP A 26 23.89 -18.64 -9.99
N LEU A 27 24.51 -19.23 -8.97
CA LEU A 27 25.81 -18.83 -8.46
C LEU A 27 26.95 -19.08 -9.46
N GLU A 28 26.93 -20.21 -10.16
CA GLU A 28 27.99 -20.54 -11.15
C GLU A 28 27.90 -19.63 -12.36
N ARG A 29 26.68 -19.30 -12.79
CA ARG A 29 26.45 -18.27 -13.81
C ARG A 29 26.88 -16.89 -13.35
N ALA A 30 26.62 -16.53 -12.10
CA ALA A 30 27.07 -15.25 -11.56
C ALA A 30 28.61 -15.16 -11.54
N LYS A 31 29.29 -16.22 -11.10
CA LYS A 31 30.75 -16.31 -11.09
C LYS A 31 31.35 -16.18 -12.50
N SER A 32 30.79 -16.91 -13.47
CA SER A 32 31.19 -16.81 -14.88
C SER A 32 30.92 -15.41 -15.45
N GLY A 33 29.76 -14.83 -15.14
CA GLY A 33 29.37 -13.49 -15.57
C GLY A 33 30.30 -12.40 -15.03
N LEU A 34 30.75 -12.50 -13.78
CA LEU A 34 31.66 -11.52 -13.18
C LEU A 34 33.03 -11.49 -13.89
N GLY A 35 33.52 -12.64 -14.35
CA GLY A 35 34.79 -12.73 -15.09
C GLY A 35 34.70 -12.34 -16.57
N SER A 36 33.50 -12.34 -17.15
CA SER A 36 33.30 -12.19 -18.60
C SER A 36 32.55 -10.94 -19.03
N ILE A 37 31.82 -10.28 -18.12
CA ILE A 37 30.99 -9.12 -18.42
C ILE A 37 31.57 -7.88 -17.74
N GLY A 38 31.82 -6.83 -18.54
CA GLY A 38 32.31 -5.57 -18.01
C GLY A 38 31.35 -4.95 -16.98
N LEU A 39 31.90 -4.45 -15.86
CA LEU A 39 31.12 -3.88 -14.75
C LEU A 39 30.15 -2.78 -15.16
N SER A 40 30.49 -1.98 -16.18
CA SER A 40 29.60 -0.95 -16.72
C SER A 40 28.33 -1.53 -17.37
N ARG A 41 28.41 -2.72 -17.97
CA ARG A 41 27.24 -3.42 -18.52
C ARG A 41 26.38 -3.98 -17.40
N LEU A 42 26.98 -4.58 -16.37
CA LEU A 42 26.25 -5.05 -15.19
C LEU A 42 25.54 -3.89 -14.49
N PHE A 43 26.24 -2.78 -14.27
CA PHE A 43 25.65 -1.56 -13.72
C PHE A 43 24.44 -1.08 -14.53
N ARG A 44 24.55 -1.03 -15.87
CA ARG A 44 23.43 -0.64 -16.75
C ARG A 44 22.24 -1.58 -16.62
N VAL A 45 22.45 -2.89 -16.49
CA VAL A 45 21.37 -3.86 -16.28
C VAL A 45 20.67 -3.59 -14.95
N GLY A 46 21.42 -3.50 -13.85
CA GLY A 46 20.87 -3.20 -12.53
C GLY A 46 20.12 -1.87 -12.48
N TYR A 47 20.69 -0.82 -13.08
CA TYR A 47 20.06 0.49 -13.17
C TYR A 47 18.78 0.48 -14.03
N THR A 48 18.75 -0.33 -15.10
CA THR A 48 17.58 -0.44 -15.97
C THR A 48 16.40 -1.05 -15.22
N VAL A 49 16.62 -2.11 -14.44
CA VAL A 49 15.53 -2.76 -13.70
C VAL A 49 14.98 -1.89 -12.58
N THR A 50 15.84 -1.14 -11.86
CA THR A 50 15.37 -0.18 -10.85
C THR A 50 14.61 0.98 -11.48
N THR A 51 15.07 1.49 -12.64
CA THR A 51 14.39 2.57 -13.36
C THR A 51 13.00 2.15 -13.87
N LYS A 52 12.81 0.89 -14.26
CA LYS A 52 11.48 0.38 -14.65
C LYS A 52 10.46 0.49 -13.52
N ILE A 53 10.86 0.11 -12.30
CA ILE A 53 10.01 0.24 -11.11
C ILE A 53 9.81 1.72 -10.74
N ALA A 54 10.85 2.54 -10.85
CA ALA A 54 10.77 3.97 -10.59
C ALA A 54 9.76 4.68 -11.50
N ARG A 55 9.66 4.31 -12.78
CA ARG A 55 8.64 4.86 -13.69
C ARG A 55 7.21 4.56 -13.25
N LEU A 56 6.96 3.36 -12.72
CA LEU A 56 5.66 3.01 -12.15
C LEU A 56 5.35 3.88 -10.93
N ALA A 57 6.32 4.03 -10.01
CA ALA A 57 6.15 4.90 -8.85
C ALA A 57 5.93 6.37 -9.24
N GLN A 58 6.62 6.88 -10.26
CA GLN A 58 6.42 8.24 -10.78
C GLN A 58 5.00 8.46 -11.30
N ALA A 59 4.41 7.46 -11.98
CA ALA A 59 3.03 7.52 -12.44
C ALA A 59 2.00 7.54 -11.30
N LEU A 60 2.38 7.04 -10.12
CA LEU A 60 1.54 7.00 -8.91
C LEU A 60 1.81 8.18 -7.95
N ALA A 61 2.89 8.93 -8.12
CA ALA A 61 3.41 9.86 -7.12
C ALA A 61 2.41 10.92 -6.66
N ALA A 62 1.65 11.52 -7.58
CA ALA A 62 0.65 12.52 -7.24
C ALA A 62 -0.51 11.95 -6.39
N ARG A 63 -0.83 10.66 -6.57
CA ARG A 63 -1.91 9.95 -5.88
C ARG A 63 -1.44 9.19 -4.64
N SER A 64 -0.13 9.17 -4.35
CA SER A 64 0.43 8.39 -3.25
C SER A 64 0.65 9.20 -1.96
N VAL A 65 0.26 10.48 -1.93
CA VAL A 65 0.51 11.38 -0.79
C VAL A 65 -0.14 10.86 0.50
N THR A 66 -1.33 10.26 0.36
CA THR A 66 -2.17 9.67 1.42
C THR A 66 -2.09 8.14 1.45
N ALA A 67 -1.10 7.54 0.78
CA ALA A 67 -1.01 6.07 0.62
C ALA A 67 -0.77 5.28 1.92
N GLY A 68 -0.38 5.95 3.00
CA GLY A 68 0.14 5.30 4.20
C GLY A 68 1.49 4.60 3.97
N SER A 69 2.07 4.12 5.06
CA SER A 69 3.30 3.34 5.07
C SER A 69 3.03 1.86 4.74
N PRO A 70 3.93 1.15 4.03
CA PRO A 70 5.23 1.59 3.51
C PRO A 70 5.17 2.23 2.12
N ALA A 71 3.99 2.30 1.52
CA ALA A 71 3.82 2.67 0.11
C ALA A 71 4.26 4.11 -0.17
N LYS A 72 3.92 5.05 0.71
CA LYS A 72 4.30 6.46 0.60
C LYS A 72 5.82 6.65 0.58
N GLU A 73 6.53 6.03 1.53
CA GLU A 73 7.98 6.13 1.64
C GLU A 73 8.68 5.44 0.47
N LEU A 74 8.17 4.29 0.03
CA LEU A 74 8.71 3.60 -1.13
C LEU A 74 8.59 4.45 -2.41
N VAL A 75 7.43 5.06 -2.65
CA VAL A 75 7.24 5.95 -3.82
C VAL A 75 8.19 7.15 -3.74
N ALA A 76 8.35 7.76 -2.55
CA ALA A 76 9.30 8.85 -2.35
C ALA A 76 10.75 8.43 -2.67
N GLY A 77 11.18 7.26 -2.20
CA GLY A 77 12.51 6.70 -2.49
C GLY A 77 12.74 6.43 -3.98
N LEU A 78 11.73 5.86 -4.65
CA LEU A 78 11.77 5.54 -6.09
C LEU A 78 11.74 6.78 -7.00
N CYS A 79 11.08 7.87 -6.57
CA CYS A 79 11.01 9.11 -7.32
C CYS A 79 12.27 9.99 -7.18
N SER A 80 13.22 9.60 -6.34
CA SER A 80 14.49 10.32 -6.23
C SER A 80 15.35 10.21 -7.52
N PRO A 81 16.29 11.14 -7.78
CA PRO A 81 17.12 11.10 -9.00
C PRO A 81 17.91 9.80 -9.19
N ARG A 82 18.19 9.08 -8.10
CA ARG A 82 18.77 7.74 -8.10
C ARG A 82 17.82 6.85 -7.30
N PRO A 83 16.98 6.02 -7.94
CA PRO A 83 15.95 5.26 -7.24
C PRO A 83 16.54 4.48 -6.05
N LEU A 84 15.93 4.68 -4.88
CA LEU A 84 16.28 4.02 -3.62
C LEU A 84 15.10 3.19 -3.14
N PHE A 85 15.42 2.13 -2.39
CA PHE A 85 14.47 1.32 -1.67
C PHE A 85 14.23 1.89 -0.26
N SER A 86 12.97 2.04 0.13
CA SER A 86 12.61 2.44 1.49
C SER A 86 12.79 1.26 2.43
N ARG A 87 13.57 1.45 3.50
CA ARG A 87 13.79 0.43 4.52
C ARG A 87 12.55 0.11 5.34
N VAL A 88 11.51 0.93 5.26
CA VAL A 88 10.22 0.65 5.90
C VAL A 88 9.52 -0.53 5.22
N ALA A 89 9.94 -0.89 4.00
CA ALA A 89 9.52 -2.11 3.32
C ALA A 89 10.45 -3.32 3.60
N ASP A 90 11.47 -3.21 4.46
CA ASP A 90 12.26 -4.36 4.91
C ASP A 90 11.45 -5.25 5.88
N GLU A 91 11.96 -6.45 6.13
CA GLU A 91 11.43 -7.37 7.15
C GLU A 91 12.58 -7.77 8.08
N PRO A 92 12.63 -7.29 9.34
CA PRO A 92 11.70 -6.33 9.95
C PRO A 92 11.85 -4.90 9.38
N PRO A 93 10.79 -4.05 9.47
CA PRO A 93 10.82 -2.70 8.94
C PRO A 93 11.79 -1.80 9.71
N THR A 94 12.57 -0.98 9.01
CA THR A 94 13.46 0.03 9.62
C THR A 94 13.36 1.37 8.92
N THR A 95 13.78 2.45 9.57
CA THR A 95 13.72 3.80 8.96
C THR A 95 14.86 4.03 7.97
N GLY A 96 14.61 4.85 6.95
CA GLY A 96 15.63 5.35 6.03
C GLY A 96 15.57 4.73 4.64
N MET A 97 16.61 5.01 3.84
CA MET A 97 16.70 4.62 2.43
C MET A 97 17.98 3.85 2.17
N ARG A 98 17.94 2.88 1.25
CA ARG A 98 19.12 2.14 0.78
C ARG A 98 19.05 1.90 -0.74
N PRO A 99 20.16 1.59 -1.41
CA PRO A 99 20.11 1.04 -2.76
C PRO A 99 19.30 -0.27 -2.78
N PHE A 100 18.78 -0.63 -3.96
CA PHE A 100 18.30 -1.99 -4.21
C PHE A 100 19.50 -2.94 -4.18
N GLU A 101 19.40 -3.99 -3.37
CA GLU A 101 20.48 -4.95 -3.13
C GLU A 101 20.17 -6.30 -3.78
N SER A 102 18.89 -6.58 -4.07
CA SER A 102 18.48 -7.88 -4.61
C SER A 102 17.27 -7.85 -5.55
N GLN A 103 17.03 -8.94 -6.28
CA GLN A 103 15.75 -9.13 -6.99
C GLN A 103 14.56 -9.25 -6.02
N ALA A 104 14.78 -9.68 -4.78
CA ALA A 104 13.72 -9.72 -3.77
C ALA A 104 13.22 -8.32 -3.44
N ASP A 105 14.11 -7.32 -3.38
CA ASP A 105 13.73 -5.91 -3.21
C ASP A 105 12.86 -5.41 -4.37
N LEU A 106 13.25 -5.76 -5.61
CA LEU A 106 12.48 -5.40 -6.81
C LEU A 106 11.08 -6.03 -6.78
N ARG A 107 10.99 -7.32 -6.40
CA ARG A 107 9.72 -8.02 -6.29
C ARG A 107 8.82 -7.37 -5.23
N ARG A 108 9.38 -7.10 -4.06
CA ARG A 108 8.65 -6.45 -2.96
C ARG A 108 8.18 -5.06 -3.34
N ALA A 109 9.04 -4.26 -3.98
CA ALA A 109 8.63 -2.95 -4.49
C ALA A 109 7.49 -3.08 -5.51
N GLY A 110 7.57 -4.05 -6.42
CA GLY A 110 6.50 -4.35 -7.38
C GLY A 110 5.18 -4.74 -6.71
N GLU A 111 5.22 -5.60 -5.69
CA GLU A 111 4.04 -6.00 -4.91
C GLU A 111 3.39 -4.81 -4.20
N ILE A 112 4.20 -3.96 -3.55
CA ILE A 112 3.71 -2.76 -2.85
C ILE A 112 3.08 -1.77 -3.84
N LEU A 113 3.73 -1.51 -4.99
CA LEU A 113 3.19 -0.59 -6.01
C LEU A 113 1.93 -1.14 -6.68
N THR A 114 1.84 -2.46 -6.87
CA THR A 114 0.63 -3.12 -7.39
C THR A 114 -0.52 -2.96 -6.40
N ALA A 115 -0.27 -3.24 -5.11
CA ALA A 115 -1.26 -3.05 -4.07
C ALA A 115 -1.66 -1.58 -3.90
N LEU A 116 -0.73 -0.63 -4.06
CA LEU A 116 -1.03 0.81 -4.08
C LEU A 116 -1.93 1.19 -5.25
N THR A 117 -1.65 0.68 -6.45
CA THR A 117 -2.47 0.93 -7.64
C THR A 117 -3.92 0.48 -7.40
N LEU A 118 -4.10 -0.68 -6.79
CA LEU A 118 -5.42 -1.19 -6.42
C LEU A 118 -6.12 -0.30 -5.39
N ARG A 119 -5.41 0.11 -4.31
CA ARG A 119 -5.95 1.02 -3.30
C ARG A 119 -6.43 2.34 -3.91
N ILE A 120 -5.61 2.95 -4.76
CA ILE A 120 -5.95 4.19 -5.47
C ILE A 120 -7.23 3.98 -6.30
N ALA A 121 -7.27 2.94 -7.12
CA ALA A 121 -8.41 2.70 -8.00
C ALA A 121 -9.69 2.40 -7.22
N LEU A 122 -9.59 1.69 -6.09
CA LEU A 122 -10.71 1.49 -5.17
C LEU A 122 -11.19 2.82 -4.62
N VAL A 123 -10.29 3.64 -4.03
CA VAL A 123 -10.65 4.93 -3.44
C VAL A 123 -11.23 5.91 -4.46
N GLU A 124 -10.68 5.99 -5.68
CA GLU A 124 -11.29 6.75 -6.78
C GLU A 124 -12.67 6.20 -7.13
N GLY A 125 -12.81 4.87 -7.15
CA GLY A 125 -14.08 4.18 -7.27
C GLY A 125 -15.01 4.39 -6.06
N LEU A 126 -14.56 4.92 -4.93
CA LEU A 126 -15.45 5.27 -3.82
C LEU A 126 -15.97 6.72 -3.93
N GLY A 127 -15.64 7.40 -5.04
CA GLY A 127 -15.99 8.80 -5.29
C GLY A 127 -15.00 9.80 -4.68
N VAL A 128 -13.81 9.36 -4.24
CA VAL A 128 -12.82 10.22 -3.60
C VAL A 128 -11.79 10.68 -4.63
N ASP A 129 -11.65 12.00 -4.81
CA ASP A 129 -10.53 12.57 -5.55
C ASP A 129 -9.25 12.48 -4.69
N VAL A 130 -8.41 11.49 -5.00
CA VAL A 130 -7.18 11.19 -4.25
C VAL A 130 -6.16 12.30 -4.33
N ILE A 131 -6.12 13.04 -5.45
CA ILE A 131 -5.18 14.15 -5.64
C ILE A 131 -5.63 15.32 -4.77
N ALA A 132 -6.93 15.66 -4.80
CA ALA A 132 -7.49 16.69 -3.94
C ALA A 132 -7.34 16.34 -2.44
N ALA A 133 -7.60 15.08 -2.07
CA ALA A 133 -7.37 14.59 -0.71
C ALA A 133 -5.90 14.72 -0.29
N GLY A 134 -4.98 14.46 -1.22
CA GLY A 134 -3.54 14.68 -1.04
C GLY A 134 -3.13 16.15 -0.86
N GLN A 135 -4.01 17.12 -1.15
CA GLN A 135 -3.76 18.55 -0.98
C GLN A 135 -4.46 19.14 0.25
N ALA A 136 -5.34 18.38 0.91
CA ALA A 136 -6.04 18.82 2.11
C ALA A 136 -5.08 19.11 3.28
N PRO A 137 -5.41 20.05 4.18
CA PRO A 137 -4.66 20.27 5.42
C PRO A 137 -4.62 19.02 6.30
N GLU A 138 -3.57 18.90 7.12
CA GLU A 138 -3.51 17.86 8.15
C GLU A 138 -4.50 18.15 9.30
N PRO A 139 -5.03 17.11 9.97
CA PRO A 139 -4.86 15.69 9.66
C PRO A 139 -5.68 15.27 8.44
N ARG A 140 -5.05 14.51 7.52
CA ARG A 140 -5.74 13.98 6.33
C ARG A 140 -5.92 12.45 6.41
N PRO A 141 -7.07 11.92 5.94
CA PRO A 141 -7.26 10.48 5.81
C PRO A 141 -6.25 9.82 4.87
N ASN A 142 -5.83 8.61 5.22
CA ASN A 142 -5.12 7.72 4.31
C ASN A 142 -6.10 6.98 3.39
N LEU A 143 -5.58 6.39 2.30
CA LEU A 143 -6.38 5.58 1.37
C LEU A 143 -7.15 4.47 2.08
N ASP A 144 -6.48 3.78 3.00
CA ASP A 144 -7.07 2.67 3.74
C ASP A 144 -8.20 3.13 4.68
N ASP A 145 -8.22 4.39 5.13
CA ASP A 145 -9.30 4.94 5.96
C ASP A 145 -10.61 5.04 5.16
N HIS A 146 -10.54 5.54 3.93
CA HIS A 146 -11.70 5.58 3.03
C HIS A 146 -12.23 4.18 2.71
N ILE A 147 -11.32 3.21 2.50
CA ILE A 147 -11.70 1.83 2.23
C ILE A 147 -12.36 1.21 3.46
N ARG A 148 -11.78 1.34 4.65
CA ARG A 148 -12.37 0.84 5.90
C ARG A 148 -13.73 1.47 6.20
N THR A 149 -13.88 2.77 5.96
CA THR A 149 -15.17 3.47 6.03
C THR A 149 -16.21 2.89 5.08
N ALA A 150 -15.84 2.66 3.82
CA ALA A 150 -16.76 2.07 2.85
C ALA A 150 -17.15 0.63 3.22
N LEU A 151 -16.19 -0.17 3.71
CA LEU A 151 -16.44 -1.51 4.20
C LEU A 151 -17.38 -1.53 5.40
N ALA A 152 -17.18 -0.63 6.37
CA ALA A 152 -18.08 -0.48 7.51
C ALA A 152 -19.52 -0.15 7.07
N ARG A 153 -19.67 0.75 6.07
CA ARG A 153 -20.97 1.06 5.46
C ARG A 153 -21.60 -0.16 4.78
N ALA A 154 -20.83 -0.91 4.00
CA ALA A 154 -21.30 -2.13 3.33
C ALA A 154 -21.76 -3.19 4.33
N VAL A 155 -21.03 -3.36 5.44
CA VAL A 155 -21.41 -4.26 6.54
C VAL A 155 -22.74 -3.83 7.20
N ALA A 156 -23.00 -2.53 7.29
CA ALA A 156 -24.29 -1.98 7.74
C ALA A 156 -25.42 -2.06 6.69
N GLY A 157 -25.20 -2.75 5.56
CA GLY A 157 -26.15 -2.87 4.45
C GLY A 157 -26.26 -1.63 3.56
N GLY A 158 -25.35 -0.67 3.68
CA GLY A 158 -25.30 0.53 2.84
C GLY A 158 -24.49 0.34 1.55
N GLU A 159 -24.51 1.37 0.70
CA GLU A 159 -23.67 1.40 -0.51
C GLU A 159 -22.19 1.61 -0.20
N LEU A 160 -21.31 1.07 -1.03
CA LEU A 160 -19.87 1.21 -0.87
C LEU A 160 -19.41 2.63 -1.26
N ARG A 161 -19.31 3.54 -0.28
CA ARG A 161 -18.90 4.95 -0.45
C ARG A 161 -17.80 5.35 0.53
N GLY A 162 -16.89 6.23 0.12
CA GLY A 162 -15.72 6.65 0.90
C GLY A 162 -15.94 7.85 1.83
N GLU A 163 -17.18 8.35 1.90
CA GLU A 163 -17.60 9.47 2.75
C GLU A 163 -17.75 9.04 4.21
N ALA A 164 -17.58 9.99 5.14
CA ALA A 164 -17.70 9.75 6.58
C ALA A 164 -19.02 9.05 6.96
N LEU A 165 -18.96 8.14 7.95
CA LEU A 165 -20.13 7.48 8.50
C LEU A 165 -20.89 8.42 9.43
N SER A 166 -22.20 8.45 9.30
CA SER A 166 -23.09 8.99 10.34
C SER A 166 -23.06 8.09 11.58
N GLN A 167 -23.42 8.66 12.74
CA GLN A 167 -23.55 7.89 13.98
C GLN A 167 -24.52 6.70 13.84
N ALA A 168 -25.61 6.88 13.09
CA ALA A 168 -26.59 5.80 12.86
C ALA A 168 -26.02 4.67 12.00
N GLU A 169 -25.18 4.97 11.00
CA GLU A 169 -24.49 3.94 10.22
C GLU A 169 -23.49 3.16 11.08
N LEU A 170 -22.74 3.87 11.94
CA LEU A 170 -21.77 3.25 12.83
C LEU A 170 -22.44 2.31 13.85
N THR A 171 -23.55 2.73 14.46
CA THR A 171 -24.35 1.88 15.35
C THR A 171 -24.90 0.66 14.61
N ARG A 172 -25.50 0.83 13.42
CA ARG A 172 -26.00 -0.30 12.62
C ARG A 172 -24.90 -1.29 12.26
N MET A 173 -23.73 -0.79 11.87
CA MET A 173 -22.58 -1.63 11.54
C MET A 173 -22.21 -2.53 12.72
N ARG A 174 -22.17 -2.02 13.94
CA ARG A 174 -21.86 -2.82 15.13
C ARG A 174 -22.96 -3.83 15.44
N ASP A 175 -24.20 -3.37 15.52
CA ASP A 175 -25.35 -4.20 15.92
C ASP A 175 -25.56 -5.40 14.98
N GLN A 176 -25.30 -5.21 13.69
CA GLN A 176 -25.55 -6.21 12.65
C GLN A 176 -24.29 -6.94 12.21
N GLY A 177 -23.16 -6.22 12.22
CA GLY A 177 -21.90 -6.67 11.66
C GLY A 177 -20.94 -7.29 12.66
N MET A 178 -21.13 -7.03 13.96
CA MET A 178 -20.22 -7.47 15.01
C MET A 178 -20.91 -8.34 16.07
N LYS A 179 -20.14 -9.28 16.62
CA LYS A 179 -20.52 -10.11 17.76
C LYS A 179 -19.28 -10.36 18.63
N ASP A 180 -19.40 -10.12 19.93
CA ASP A 180 -18.29 -10.28 20.89
C ASP A 180 -17.02 -9.52 20.48
N GLY A 181 -17.19 -8.30 19.94
CA GLY A 181 -16.10 -7.46 19.45
C GLY A 181 -15.47 -7.93 18.14
N ARG A 182 -16.04 -8.92 17.46
CA ARG A 182 -15.53 -9.47 16.19
C ARG A 182 -16.50 -9.32 15.04
N LEU A 183 -15.99 -9.17 13.82
CA LEU A 183 -16.84 -9.18 12.63
C LEU A 183 -17.48 -10.56 12.45
N THR A 184 -18.79 -10.60 12.19
CA THR A 184 -19.47 -11.86 11.91
C THR A 184 -19.02 -12.45 10.56
N PRO A 185 -19.09 -13.77 10.35
CA PRO A 185 -18.78 -14.38 9.05
C PRO A 185 -19.62 -13.81 7.91
N ALA A 186 -20.89 -13.48 8.17
CA ALA A 186 -21.78 -12.86 7.20
C ALA A 186 -21.32 -11.45 6.82
N ALA A 187 -20.89 -10.63 7.79
CA ALA A 187 -20.34 -9.30 7.54
C ALA A 187 -19.06 -9.36 6.69
N ARG A 188 -18.16 -10.30 6.99
CA ARG A 188 -16.92 -10.50 6.21
C ARG A 188 -17.22 -10.90 4.77
N ALA A 189 -18.18 -11.79 4.55
CA ALA A 189 -18.62 -12.19 3.21
C ALA A 189 -19.23 -11.01 2.44
N ALA A 190 -20.14 -10.27 3.06
CA ALA A 190 -20.77 -9.09 2.45
C ALA A 190 -19.74 -8.02 2.03
N ALA A 191 -18.78 -7.73 2.90
CA ALA A 191 -17.69 -6.80 2.62
C ALA A 191 -16.83 -7.25 1.42
N LEU A 192 -16.47 -8.54 1.36
CA LEU A 192 -15.69 -9.11 0.27
C LEU A 192 -16.45 -9.04 -1.07
N ASP A 193 -17.74 -9.35 -1.06
CA ASP A 193 -18.59 -9.31 -2.24
C ASP A 193 -18.81 -7.87 -2.74
N ALA A 194 -18.92 -6.90 -1.84
CA ALA A 194 -18.99 -5.48 -2.19
C ALA A 194 -17.71 -5.01 -2.91
N ILE A 195 -16.53 -5.36 -2.39
CA ILE A 195 -15.25 -5.02 -3.05
C ILE A 195 -15.12 -5.71 -4.41
N ARG A 196 -15.46 -7.00 -4.50
CA ARG A 196 -15.40 -7.74 -5.77
C ARG A 196 -16.31 -7.13 -6.83
N SER A 197 -17.53 -6.77 -6.43
CA SER A 197 -18.48 -6.10 -7.32
C SER A 197 -17.91 -4.79 -7.82
N ARG A 198 -17.34 -3.96 -6.92
CA ARG A 198 -16.74 -2.68 -7.31
C ARG A 198 -15.54 -2.83 -8.24
N LEU A 199 -14.69 -3.83 -8.01
CA LEU A 199 -13.56 -4.12 -8.89
C LEU A 199 -14.00 -4.63 -10.26
N GLY A 200 -15.08 -5.42 -10.30
CA GLY A 200 -15.70 -5.89 -11.55
C GLY A 200 -16.22 -4.72 -12.40
N GLU A 201 -16.91 -3.77 -11.78
CA GLU A 201 -17.39 -2.54 -12.44
C GLU A 201 -16.24 -1.68 -12.98
N ALA A 202 -15.13 -1.59 -12.24
CA ALA A 202 -13.94 -0.87 -12.65
C ALA A 202 -13.09 -1.62 -13.71
N GLN A 203 -13.51 -2.82 -14.13
CA GLN A 203 -12.79 -3.69 -15.08
C GLN A 203 -11.33 -3.96 -14.68
N LEU A 204 -11.02 -3.96 -13.38
CA LEU A 204 -9.67 -4.16 -12.90
C LEU A 204 -9.34 -5.65 -12.90
N SER A 205 -8.46 -6.06 -13.81
CA SER A 205 -7.93 -7.42 -13.88
C SER A 205 -6.88 -7.63 -12.78
N VAL A 206 -7.34 -7.95 -11.57
CA VAL A 206 -6.46 -8.24 -10.42
C VAL A 206 -6.55 -9.71 -10.03
N THR A 207 -5.43 -10.27 -9.59
CA THR A 207 -5.43 -11.64 -9.06
C THR A 207 -6.27 -11.70 -7.79
N GLY A 208 -7.23 -12.64 -7.74
CA GLY A 208 -8.14 -12.78 -6.59
C GLY A 208 -7.41 -12.99 -5.25
N ALA A 209 -6.22 -13.59 -5.28
CA ALA A 209 -5.40 -13.79 -4.08
C ALA A 209 -4.85 -12.49 -3.47
N MET A 210 -4.46 -11.50 -4.28
CA MET A 210 -3.99 -10.21 -3.76
C MET A 210 -5.15 -9.41 -3.18
N VAL A 211 -6.29 -9.38 -3.87
CA VAL A 211 -7.50 -8.71 -3.40
C VAL A 211 -7.96 -9.31 -2.07
N GLY A 212 -8.03 -10.65 -1.99
CA GLY A 212 -8.40 -11.34 -0.75
C GLY A 212 -7.52 -10.93 0.44
N LYS A 213 -6.19 -10.98 0.28
CA LYS A 213 -5.26 -10.57 1.33
C LYS A 213 -5.45 -9.12 1.80
N LEU A 214 -5.70 -8.20 0.87
CA LEU A 214 -5.91 -6.80 1.21
C LEU A 214 -7.23 -6.59 1.95
N VAL A 215 -8.31 -7.20 1.47
CA VAL A 215 -9.62 -7.14 2.12
C VAL A 215 -9.57 -7.76 3.51
N ASP A 216 -8.94 -8.93 3.66
CA ASP A 216 -8.77 -9.57 4.96
C ASP A 216 -8.01 -8.67 5.94
N GLY A 217 -6.97 -7.97 5.46
CA GLY A 217 -6.22 -6.97 6.24
C GLY A 217 -7.10 -5.80 6.69
N TRP A 218 -7.83 -5.16 5.76
CA TRP A 218 -8.72 -4.05 6.11
C TRP A 218 -9.84 -4.46 7.07
N LEU A 219 -10.38 -5.67 6.94
CA LEU A 219 -11.40 -6.20 7.85
C LEU A 219 -10.82 -6.54 9.22
N ALA A 220 -9.58 -7.04 9.29
CA ALA A 220 -8.89 -7.24 10.56
C ALA A 220 -8.62 -5.91 11.27
N ASP A 221 -8.15 -4.89 10.55
CA ASP A 221 -7.99 -3.54 11.09
C ASP A 221 -9.33 -2.98 11.59
N LEU A 222 -10.39 -3.13 10.81
CA LEU A 222 -11.73 -2.65 11.18
C LEU A 222 -12.26 -3.33 12.44
N GLU A 223 -12.05 -4.65 12.56
CA GLU A 223 -12.37 -5.42 13.76
C GLU A 223 -11.59 -4.90 14.98
N GLN A 224 -10.30 -4.62 14.82
CA GLN A 224 -9.47 -4.06 15.89
C GLN A 224 -9.93 -2.66 16.30
N ILE A 225 -10.20 -1.78 15.34
CA ILE A 225 -10.61 -0.39 15.57
C ILE A 225 -11.97 -0.35 16.27
N LEU A 226 -12.97 -1.05 15.74
CA LEU A 226 -14.35 -0.93 16.22
C LEU A 226 -14.68 -1.91 17.35
N GLY A 227 -14.04 -3.07 17.39
CA GLY A 227 -14.28 -4.10 18.41
C GLY A 227 -13.76 -3.71 19.79
N ALA A 228 -12.78 -2.80 19.86
CA ALA A 228 -12.23 -2.27 21.11
C ALA A 228 -13.08 -1.14 21.72
N VAL A 229 -13.95 -0.50 20.94
CA VAL A 229 -14.80 0.61 21.41
C VAL A 229 -16.04 0.04 22.12
N LYS A 230 -16.40 0.56 23.29
CA LYS A 230 -17.66 0.18 23.97
C LYS A 230 -18.84 0.97 23.39
N ASP A 231 -20.04 0.41 23.43
CA ASP A 231 -21.25 1.04 22.84
C ASP A 231 -21.55 2.42 23.44
N GLU A 232 -21.31 2.58 24.74
CA GLU A 232 -21.50 3.84 25.49
C GLU A 232 -20.42 4.89 25.19
N GLU A 233 -19.31 4.48 24.58
CA GLU A 233 -18.12 5.28 24.29
C GLU A 233 -17.98 5.60 22.79
N ILE A 234 -19.02 5.35 21.98
CA ILE A 234 -19.04 5.68 20.56
C ILE A 234 -19.16 7.21 20.40
N ASP A 235 -18.04 7.87 20.64
CA ASP A 235 -17.81 9.25 20.27
C ASP A 235 -17.06 9.25 18.94
N PRO A 236 -17.67 9.75 17.85
CA PRO A 236 -17.05 9.87 16.54
C PRO A 236 -15.66 10.54 16.58
N ARG A 237 -15.38 11.38 17.59
CA ARG A 237 -14.09 12.07 17.71
C ARG A 237 -12.91 11.15 18.01
N PHE A 238 -13.13 9.92 18.48
CA PHE A 238 -12.07 9.00 18.89
C PHE A 238 -11.89 7.79 17.98
N VAL A 239 -12.65 7.67 16.90
CA VAL A 239 -12.50 6.54 15.95
C VAL A 239 -11.37 6.86 14.97
N GLU A 240 -10.17 6.40 15.27
CA GLU A 240 -9.03 6.49 14.35
C GLU A 240 -9.11 5.40 13.26
N GLY A 241 -8.76 5.74 12.02
CA GLY A 241 -8.72 4.79 10.91
C GLY A 241 -10.06 4.52 10.20
N VAL A 242 -11.15 5.15 10.67
CA VAL A 242 -12.48 5.18 10.02
C VAL A 242 -13.02 6.61 10.08
N LEU A 243 -13.48 7.12 8.95
CA LEU A 243 -14.09 8.45 8.83
C LEU A 243 -15.51 8.45 9.39
N VAL A 244 -15.79 9.40 10.27
CA VAL A 244 -17.07 9.55 10.96
C VAL A 244 -17.46 11.03 11.07
N GLU A 245 -18.75 11.31 10.99
CA GLU A 245 -19.27 12.67 11.10
C GLU A 245 -19.17 13.17 12.54
N VAL A 246 -18.51 14.31 12.74
CA VAL A 246 -18.53 15.00 14.03
C VAL A 246 -19.72 15.95 14.02
N ARG A 247 -20.74 15.69 14.85
CA ARG A 247 -21.79 16.69 15.12
C ARG A 247 -21.12 17.90 15.76
N ARG A 248 -21.11 19.04 15.07
CA ARG A 248 -20.82 20.33 15.71
C ARG A 248 -22.00 20.64 16.64
N SER A 249 -21.76 20.49 17.93
CA SER A 249 -22.60 21.04 19.00
C SER A 249 -22.63 22.56 18.93
#